data_AF-A0A7W1L8N9-F1
#
_entry.id   AF-A0A7W1L8N9-F1
#
_cell.length_a   1.000
_cell.length_b   1.000
_cell.length_c   1.000
_cell.angle_alpha   90.00
_cell.angle_beta   90.00
_cell.angle_gamma   90.00
#
_symmetry.space_group_name_H-M   'P 1'
#
loop_
_entity.id
_entity.type
_entity.pdbx_description
1 polymer ?
#
loop_
_entity_poly.entity_id
_entity_poly.type
_entity_poly.pdbx_seq_one_letter_code
_entity_poly.pdbx_strand_id
1 'polypeptide(L)'
;MKTKFILFAITLFSVAFSAHAQTEKAQVLAKSKQVVGALKNKNVKTLASYVHPTKGVRFSPYGSIDTEKDLTFRRKDVLKLYALPAYVWGQADGSGDDIKLNFAGYYKKFVYDKDFARAPEVGYNRIVKQGNTIVNLTEAYPKAKFVEYHFPGTRKYDGMDWRSLRLVFEKSGKNWYLVGISHDQWTI
;
A
#
# COMPACT_ATOMS: atom_id res chain seq x y z
N MET A 1 27.81 37.81 18.17
CA MET A 1 26.65 37.87 17.25
C MET A 1 26.44 36.60 16.40
N LYS A 2 27.48 35.96 15.84
CA LYS A 2 27.34 34.79 14.94
C LYS A 2 26.65 33.55 15.56
N THR A 3 26.82 33.28 16.85
CA THR A 3 26.30 32.07 17.51
C THR A 3 24.78 32.08 17.74
N LYS A 4 24.17 33.25 18.00
CA LYS A 4 22.71 33.37 18.17
C LYS A 4 21.94 33.21 16.85
N PHE A 5 22.53 33.63 15.72
CA PHE A 5 21.95 33.45 14.39
C PHE A 5 21.93 31.98 13.93
N ILE A 6 23.00 31.22 14.24
CA ILE A 6 23.09 29.80 13.90
C ILE A 6 22.03 28.98 14.65
N LEU A 7 21.87 29.24 15.95
CA LEU A 7 20.87 28.52 16.77
C LEU A 7 19.44 28.81 16.30
N PHE A 8 19.13 30.06 15.95
CA PHE A 8 17.80 30.45 15.46
C PHE A 8 17.46 29.82 14.09
N ALA A 9 18.44 29.78 13.16
CA ALA A 9 18.28 29.15 11.86
C ALA A 9 18.07 27.63 11.95
N ILE A 10 18.78 26.94 12.85
CA ILE A 10 18.62 25.49 13.09
C ILE A 10 17.22 25.19 13.64
N THR A 11 16.73 25.99 14.59
CA THR A 11 15.39 25.81 15.16
C THR A 11 14.29 26.06 14.13
N LEU A 12 14.37 27.13 13.33
CA LEU A 12 13.42 27.42 12.25
C LEU A 12 13.38 26.33 11.19
N PHE A 13 14.54 25.80 10.78
CA PHE A 13 14.63 24.71 9.81
C PHE A 13 13.99 23.41 10.35
N SER A 14 14.27 23.05 11.60
CA SER A 14 13.68 21.87 12.26
C SER A 14 12.16 21.96 12.38
N VAL A 15 11.62 23.14 12.72
CA VAL A 15 10.17 23.39 12.81
C VAL A 15 9.51 23.29 11.43
N ALA A 16 10.08 23.94 10.41
CA ALA A 16 9.54 23.90 9.05
C ALA A 16 9.56 22.48 8.45
N PHE A 17 10.63 21.72 8.69
CA PHE A 17 10.73 20.32 8.29
C PHE A 17 9.67 19.45 8.97
N SER A 18 9.49 19.61 10.28
CA SER A 18 8.47 18.87 11.05
C SER A 18 7.05 19.19 10.58
N ALA A 19 6.75 20.46 10.29
CA ALA A 19 5.46 20.87 9.73
C ALA A 19 5.21 20.30 8.33
N HIS A 20 6.24 20.25 7.48
CA HIS A 20 6.15 19.64 6.15
C HIS A 20 5.86 18.15 6.24
N ALA A 21 6.62 17.40 7.06
CA ALA A 21 6.43 15.97 7.25
C ALA A 21 5.04 15.62 7.81
N GLN A 22 4.52 16.45 8.73
CA GLN A 22 3.16 16.30 9.26
C GLN A 22 2.10 16.55 8.19
N THR A 23 2.31 17.54 7.32
CA THR A 23 1.43 17.84 6.19
C THR A 23 1.39 16.68 5.19
N GLU A 24 2.55 16.13 4.83
CA GLU A 24 2.63 14.97 3.93
C GLU A 24 1.92 13.75 4.53
N LYS A 25 2.18 13.46 5.81
CA LYS A 25 1.50 12.37 6.53
C LYS A 25 -0.01 12.52 6.48
N ALA A 26 -0.54 13.71 6.76
CA ALA A 26 -1.98 13.98 6.71
C ALA A 26 -2.56 13.78 5.30
N GLN A 27 -1.87 14.28 4.26
CA GLN A 27 -2.29 14.11 2.87
C GLN A 27 -2.33 12.64 2.43
N VAL A 28 -1.28 11.88 2.77
CA VAL A 28 -1.19 10.45 2.44
C VAL A 28 -2.25 9.66 3.17
N LEU A 29 -2.46 9.90 4.47
CA LEU A 29 -3.52 9.23 5.26
C LEU A 29 -4.92 9.55 4.71
N ALA A 30 -5.19 10.80 4.35
CA ALA A 30 -6.48 11.19 3.76
C ALA A 30 -6.73 10.48 2.43
N LYS A 31 -5.73 10.45 1.53
CA LYS A 31 -5.81 9.73 0.26
C LYS A 31 -5.96 8.23 0.46
N SER A 32 -5.20 7.66 1.39
CA SER A 32 -5.30 6.25 1.75
C SER A 32 -6.70 5.87 2.21
N LYS A 33 -7.35 6.71 3.03
CA LYS A 33 -8.74 6.50 3.46
C LYS A 33 -9.73 6.49 2.29
N GLN A 34 -9.51 7.36 1.29
CA GLN A 34 -10.32 7.36 0.07
C GLN A 34 -10.08 6.12 -0.79
N VAL A 35 -8.82 5.70 -0.94
CA VAL A 35 -8.46 4.51 -1.71
C VAL A 35 -9.02 3.24 -1.06
N VAL A 36 -8.86 3.03 0.25
CA VAL A 36 -9.42 1.85 0.93
C VAL A 36 -10.95 1.83 0.88
N GLY A 37 -11.60 3.00 0.92
CA GLY A 37 -13.04 3.13 0.68
C GLY A 37 -13.45 2.80 -0.76
N ALA A 38 -12.67 3.22 -1.76
CA ALA A 38 -12.89 2.85 -3.14
C ALA A 38 -12.72 1.34 -3.37
N LEU A 39 -11.71 0.72 -2.74
CA LEU A 39 -11.51 -0.72 -2.74
C LEU A 39 -12.72 -1.43 -2.13
N LYS A 40 -13.17 -1.04 -0.93
CA LYS A 40 -14.36 -1.59 -0.27
C LYS A 40 -15.59 -1.60 -1.17
N ASN A 41 -15.85 -0.46 -1.82
CA ASN A 41 -17.03 -0.25 -2.65
C ASN A 41 -16.85 -0.75 -4.10
N LYS A 42 -15.71 -1.39 -4.42
CA LYS A 42 -15.32 -1.81 -5.78
C LYS A 42 -15.41 -0.66 -6.80
N ASN A 43 -15.20 0.57 -6.36
CA ASN A 43 -15.32 1.77 -7.18
C ASN A 43 -14.02 1.99 -7.97
N VAL A 44 -13.90 1.28 -9.09
CA VAL A 44 -12.72 1.34 -9.98
C VAL A 44 -12.50 2.72 -10.59
N LYS A 45 -13.56 3.52 -10.77
CA LYS A 45 -13.46 4.90 -11.26
C LYS A 45 -12.72 5.79 -10.27
N THR A 46 -13.11 5.74 -8.99
CA THR A 46 -12.42 6.45 -7.92
C THR A 46 -11.01 5.90 -7.74
N LEU A 47 -10.81 4.58 -7.72
CA LEU A 47 -9.48 3.97 -7.61
C LEU A 47 -8.53 4.48 -8.72
N ALA A 48 -8.96 4.43 -9.97
CA ALA A 48 -8.17 4.88 -11.13
C ALA A 48 -7.75 6.36 -11.03
N SER A 49 -8.55 7.22 -10.39
CA SER A 49 -8.20 8.63 -10.20
C SER A 49 -6.99 8.86 -9.29
N TYR A 50 -6.72 7.91 -8.37
CA TYR A 50 -5.56 7.96 -7.48
C TYR A 50 -4.30 7.36 -8.09
N VAL A 51 -4.41 6.54 -9.14
CA VAL A 51 -3.27 5.83 -9.73
C VAL A 51 -2.27 6.80 -10.37
N HIS A 52 -0.98 6.53 -10.22
CA HIS A 52 0.06 7.38 -10.80
C HIS A 52 -0.04 7.42 -12.33
N PRO A 53 -0.01 8.62 -12.97
CA PRO A 53 -0.30 8.76 -14.41
C PRO A 53 0.65 7.93 -15.29
N THR A 54 1.94 7.96 -14.99
CA THR A 54 2.97 7.29 -15.79
C THR A 54 3.58 6.05 -15.15
N LYS A 55 3.52 5.83 -13.82
CA LYS A 55 3.95 4.60 -13.15
C LYS A 55 2.87 3.53 -13.07
N GLY A 56 1.58 3.89 -13.06
CA GLY A 56 0.51 2.94 -12.79
C GLY A 56 0.48 2.50 -11.32
N VAL A 57 -0.22 1.40 -11.04
CA VAL A 57 -0.30 0.76 -9.73
C VAL A 57 0.06 -0.72 -9.86
N ARG A 58 1.04 -1.16 -9.06
CA ARG A 58 1.44 -2.56 -8.93
C ARG A 58 0.53 -3.27 -7.92
N PHE A 59 0.22 -4.53 -8.19
CA PHE A 59 -0.47 -5.42 -7.27
C PHE A 59 0.44 -6.57 -6.89
N SER A 60 0.69 -6.73 -5.58
CA SER A 60 1.56 -7.78 -5.04
C SER A 60 0.76 -8.65 -4.08
N PRO A 61 0.64 -9.97 -4.31
CA PRO A 61 -0.17 -10.86 -3.47
C PRO A 61 0.40 -11.03 -2.05
N TYR A 62 1.67 -10.69 -1.83
CA TYR A 62 2.37 -10.88 -0.56
C TYR A 62 3.22 -9.66 -0.17
N GLY A 63 3.78 -9.71 1.05
CA GLY A 63 4.63 -8.65 1.60
C GLY A 63 5.93 -8.42 0.84
N SER A 64 6.43 -9.44 0.14
CA SER A 64 7.58 -9.33 -0.76
C SER A 64 7.13 -8.84 -2.13
N ILE A 65 7.57 -7.65 -2.49
CA ILE A 65 7.30 -7.01 -3.78
C ILE A 65 8.33 -7.51 -4.79
N ASP A 66 7.85 -8.13 -5.88
CA ASP A 66 8.67 -8.49 -7.02
C ASP A 66 8.52 -7.41 -8.09
N THR A 67 9.51 -6.53 -8.21
CA THR A 67 9.40 -5.39 -9.13
C THR A 67 9.39 -5.79 -10.61
N GLU A 68 9.83 -7.01 -10.92
CA GLU A 68 9.94 -7.55 -12.28
C GLU A 68 8.70 -8.33 -12.70
N LYS A 69 8.11 -9.11 -11.77
CA LYS A 69 7.00 -10.02 -12.07
C LYS A 69 5.62 -9.51 -11.64
N ASP A 70 5.55 -8.70 -10.59
CA ASP A 70 4.25 -8.20 -10.11
C ASP A 70 3.57 -7.32 -11.16
N LEU A 71 2.27 -7.58 -11.36
CA LEU A 71 1.51 -6.92 -12.41
C LEU A 71 1.25 -5.45 -12.07
N THR A 72 1.53 -4.58 -13.04
CA THR A 72 1.32 -3.14 -12.94
C THR A 72 0.31 -2.66 -13.97
N PHE A 73 -0.74 -1.97 -13.52
CA PHE A 73 -1.82 -1.49 -14.38
C PHE A 73 -1.82 0.03 -14.49
N ARG A 74 -2.03 0.55 -15.71
CA ARG A 74 -2.24 2.00 -15.91
C ARG A 74 -3.66 2.38 -15.54
N ARG A 75 -3.92 3.68 -15.36
CA ARG A 75 -5.26 4.23 -15.08
C ARG A 75 -6.35 3.65 -15.99
N LYS A 76 -6.08 3.62 -17.30
CA LYS A 76 -7.02 3.11 -18.31
C LYS A 76 -7.36 1.63 -18.13
N ASP A 77 -6.42 0.84 -17.63
CA ASP A 77 -6.58 -0.60 -17.41
C ASP A 77 -7.26 -0.85 -16.05
N VAL A 78 -6.96 -0.01 -15.05
CA VAL A 78 -7.65 -0.03 -13.74
C VAL A 78 -9.16 0.17 -13.89
N LEU A 79 -9.59 1.06 -14.79
CA LEU A 79 -11.01 1.26 -15.11
C LEU A 79 -11.71 0.01 -15.66
N LYS A 80 -10.94 -0.96 -16.17
CA LYS A 80 -11.43 -2.17 -16.84
C LYS A 80 -11.08 -3.45 -16.11
N LEU A 81 -10.48 -3.40 -14.90
CA LEU A 81 -9.93 -4.57 -14.19
C LEU A 81 -10.89 -5.76 -14.12
N TYR A 82 -12.17 -5.53 -13.84
CA TYR A 82 -13.18 -6.59 -13.74
C TYR A 82 -13.58 -7.23 -15.08
N ALA A 83 -13.24 -6.58 -16.21
CA ALA A 83 -13.47 -7.09 -17.55
C ALA A 83 -12.21 -7.70 -18.18
N LEU A 84 -11.05 -7.60 -17.53
CA LEU A 84 -9.82 -8.20 -18.02
C LEU A 84 -9.84 -9.73 -17.84
N PRO A 85 -9.13 -10.48 -18.70
CA PRO A 85 -8.97 -11.91 -18.54
C PRO A 85 -8.20 -12.26 -17.26
N ALA A 86 -8.11 -13.56 -16.96
CA ALA A 86 -7.25 -14.03 -15.89
C ALA A 86 -5.77 -13.77 -16.20
N TYR A 87 -5.01 -13.41 -15.16
CA TYR A 87 -3.56 -13.29 -15.19
C TYR A 87 -2.94 -14.24 -14.17
N VAL A 88 -1.64 -14.51 -14.32
CA VAL A 88 -0.81 -15.08 -13.27
C VAL A 88 -0.30 -13.92 -12.43
N TRP A 89 -0.74 -13.83 -11.17
CA TRP A 89 -0.43 -12.73 -10.26
C TRP A 89 0.83 -12.96 -9.40
N GLY A 90 1.46 -14.12 -9.57
CA GLY A 90 2.55 -14.62 -8.72
C GLY A 90 2.38 -16.13 -8.49
N GLN A 91 3.10 -16.68 -7.51
CA GLN A 91 3.03 -18.08 -7.11
C GLN A 91 2.53 -18.19 -5.68
N ALA A 92 1.70 -19.19 -5.39
CA ALA A 92 1.12 -19.41 -4.08
C ALA A 92 2.19 -19.96 -3.12
N ASP A 93 2.36 -19.30 -1.98
CA ASP A 93 3.32 -19.74 -0.97
C ASP A 93 3.02 -21.18 -0.48
N GLY A 94 4.08 -21.93 -0.19
CA GLY A 94 4.04 -23.36 0.14
C GLY A 94 3.93 -24.31 -1.07
N SER A 95 2.95 -24.09 -1.96
CA SER A 95 2.74 -24.98 -3.13
C SER A 95 3.63 -24.65 -4.34
N GLY A 96 3.96 -23.37 -4.54
CA GLY A 96 4.62 -22.88 -5.75
C GLY A 96 3.70 -22.73 -6.97
N ASP A 97 2.42 -23.09 -6.87
CA ASP A 97 1.47 -23.04 -7.99
C ASP A 97 1.17 -21.61 -8.44
N ASP A 98 0.94 -21.42 -9.75
CA ASP A 98 0.55 -20.13 -10.30
C ASP A 98 -0.77 -19.62 -9.68
N ILE A 99 -0.74 -18.38 -9.20
CA ILE A 99 -1.94 -17.63 -8.80
C ILE A 99 -2.64 -17.12 -10.06
N LYS A 100 -3.31 -18.04 -10.78
CA LYS A 100 -4.04 -17.72 -12.01
C LYS A 100 -5.48 -17.30 -11.71
N LEU A 101 -5.75 -16.00 -11.69
CA LEU A 101 -7.05 -15.44 -11.30
C LEU A 101 -7.46 -14.28 -12.23
N ASN A 102 -8.76 -14.10 -12.44
CA ASN A 102 -9.26 -12.78 -12.88
C ASN A 102 -9.22 -11.80 -11.70
N PHE A 103 -9.40 -10.50 -11.97
CA PHE A 103 -9.32 -9.50 -10.92
C PHE A 103 -10.36 -9.69 -9.82
N ALA A 104 -11.55 -10.20 -10.11
CA ALA A 104 -12.57 -10.45 -9.08
C ALA A 104 -12.11 -11.53 -8.07
N GLY A 105 -11.46 -12.59 -8.54
CA GLY A 105 -10.87 -13.63 -7.69
C GLY A 105 -9.67 -13.09 -6.91
N TYR A 106 -8.75 -12.40 -7.60
CA TYR A 106 -7.59 -11.78 -6.97
C TYR A 106 -8.00 -10.78 -5.88
N TYR A 107 -8.97 -9.91 -6.18
CA TYR A 107 -9.49 -8.91 -5.24
C TYR A 107 -9.99 -9.54 -3.93
N LYS A 108 -10.77 -10.62 -4.01
CA LYS A 108 -11.32 -11.28 -2.82
C LYS A 108 -10.25 -11.96 -1.96
N LYS A 109 -9.11 -12.35 -2.55
CA LYS A 109 -8.04 -13.08 -1.86
C LYS A 109 -6.91 -12.18 -1.36
N PHE A 110 -6.52 -11.19 -2.15
CA PHE A 110 -5.28 -10.44 -2.01
C PHE A 110 -5.47 -8.91 -2.06
N VAL A 111 -6.69 -8.40 -2.04
CA VAL A 111 -6.93 -6.94 -1.98
C VAL A 111 -7.91 -6.58 -0.88
N TYR A 112 -8.98 -7.35 -0.71
CA TYR A 112 -10.06 -7.02 0.21
C TYR A 112 -10.75 -8.27 0.78
N ASP A 113 -9.97 -9.12 1.44
CA ASP A 113 -10.47 -10.30 2.17
C ASP A 113 -10.99 -9.97 3.59
N LYS A 114 -10.73 -8.74 4.06
CA LYS A 114 -11.27 -8.13 5.30
C LYS A 114 -11.78 -6.71 5.03
N ASP A 115 -12.62 -6.18 5.92
CA ASP A 115 -13.08 -4.78 5.87
C ASP A 115 -11.98 -3.83 6.33
N PHE A 116 -10.91 -3.69 5.53
CA PHE A 116 -9.74 -2.84 5.84
C PHE A 116 -10.09 -1.38 6.07
N ALA A 117 -11.26 -0.91 5.61
CA ALA A 117 -11.73 0.44 5.94
C ALA A 117 -12.10 0.60 7.44
N ARG A 118 -12.26 -0.51 8.15
CA ARG A 118 -12.51 -0.62 9.59
C ARG A 118 -11.38 -1.34 10.33
N ALA A 119 -10.19 -1.41 9.75
CA ALA A 119 -9.05 -2.04 10.42
C ALA A 119 -8.80 -1.38 11.79
N PRO A 120 -8.61 -2.18 12.87
CA PRO A 120 -8.37 -1.64 14.21
C PRO A 120 -7.03 -0.92 14.32
N GLU A 121 -6.06 -1.29 13.48
CA GLU A 121 -4.72 -0.72 13.49
C GLU A 121 -4.36 -0.13 12.13
N VAL A 122 -3.84 1.10 12.15
CA VAL A 122 -3.37 1.81 10.95
C VAL A 122 -1.92 2.28 11.15
N GLY A 123 -1.02 1.74 10.32
CA GLY A 123 0.39 2.12 10.25
C GLY A 123 0.61 3.20 9.21
N TYR A 124 1.41 4.22 9.52
CA TYR A 124 1.95 5.16 8.53
C TYR A 124 3.46 4.99 8.48
N ASN A 125 3.97 4.65 7.30
CA ASN A 125 5.40 4.50 7.00
C ASN A 125 6.16 3.65 8.04
N ARG A 126 5.49 2.63 8.56
CA ARG A 126 6.03 1.61 9.47
C ARG A 126 5.24 0.33 9.26
N ILE A 127 5.89 -0.81 9.43
CA ILE A 127 5.22 -2.12 9.42
C ILE A 127 4.54 -2.33 10.77
N VAL A 128 3.25 -2.68 10.75
CA VAL A 128 2.50 -2.96 11.99
C VAL A 128 2.79 -4.39 12.44
N LYS A 129 2.68 -5.34 11.52
CA LYS A 129 3.02 -6.75 11.72
C LYS A 129 3.75 -7.28 10.50
N GLN A 130 4.71 -8.16 10.76
CA GLN A 130 5.40 -8.93 9.74
C GLN A 130 5.20 -10.43 10.00
N GLY A 131 5.03 -11.18 8.92
CA GLY A 131 5.04 -12.64 8.91
C GLY A 131 6.41 -13.23 8.63
N ASN A 132 6.42 -14.37 7.94
CA ASN A 132 7.64 -15.06 7.53
C ASN A 132 8.22 -14.52 6.21
N THR A 133 7.40 -13.79 5.44
CA THR A 133 7.84 -13.16 4.19
C THR A 133 8.66 -11.90 4.46
N ILE A 134 9.70 -11.68 3.64
CA ILE A 134 10.46 -10.42 3.62
C ILE A 134 9.53 -9.28 3.22
N VAL A 135 9.56 -8.18 3.98
CA VAL A 135 8.84 -6.96 3.62
C VAL A 135 9.84 -5.93 3.08
N ASN A 136 9.95 -5.84 1.75
CA ASN A 136 10.93 -5.01 1.03
C ASN A 136 10.33 -3.69 0.49
N LEU A 137 9.25 -3.18 1.10
CA LEU A 137 8.53 -1.99 0.61
C LEU A 137 9.44 -0.75 0.41
N THR A 138 10.38 -0.52 1.32
CA THR A 138 11.30 0.62 1.23
C THR A 138 12.34 0.46 0.12
N GLU A 139 12.70 -0.78 -0.22
CA GLU A 139 13.61 -1.10 -1.31
C GLU A 139 12.89 -0.98 -2.66
N ALA A 140 11.70 -1.58 -2.76
CA ALA A 140 10.87 -1.51 -3.97
C ALA A 140 10.34 -0.09 -4.26
N TYR A 141 10.16 0.74 -3.22
CA TYR A 141 9.63 2.10 -3.34
C TYR A 141 10.40 3.12 -2.48
N PRO A 142 11.65 3.47 -2.85
CA PRO A 142 12.54 4.27 -2.01
C PRO A 142 12.08 5.72 -1.77
N LYS A 143 11.16 6.22 -2.61
CA LYS A 143 10.62 7.59 -2.54
C LYS A 143 9.16 7.63 -2.07
N ALA A 144 8.58 6.48 -1.73
CA ALA A 144 7.17 6.40 -1.36
C ALA A 144 6.93 6.59 0.13
N LYS A 145 5.66 6.79 0.46
CA LYS A 145 5.09 6.59 1.80
C LYS A 145 4.01 5.54 1.67
N PHE A 146 3.85 4.70 2.68
CA PHE A 146 2.79 3.70 2.68
C PHE A 146 1.92 3.79 3.92
N VAL A 147 0.70 3.28 3.79
CA VAL A 147 -0.25 3.11 4.88
C VAL A 147 -0.61 1.64 4.96
N GLU A 148 -0.48 1.05 6.14
CA GLU A 148 -0.86 -0.33 6.43
C GLU A 148 -2.17 -0.36 7.21
N TYR A 149 -3.15 -1.11 6.73
CA TYR A 149 -4.40 -1.42 7.43
C TYR A 149 -4.29 -2.85 7.94
N HIS A 150 -4.21 -3.01 9.26
CA HIS A 150 -3.89 -4.28 9.89
C HIS A 150 -5.07 -4.81 10.72
N PHE A 151 -5.41 -6.07 10.51
CA PHE A 151 -6.22 -6.87 11.42
C PHE A 151 -5.31 -7.83 12.18
N PRO A 152 -5.25 -7.74 13.52
CA PRO A 152 -4.50 -8.69 14.31
C PRO A 152 -5.12 -10.08 14.19
N GLY A 153 -4.28 -11.10 14.35
CA GLY A 153 -4.75 -12.48 14.40
C GLY A 153 -5.55 -12.74 15.67
N THR A 154 -6.37 -13.77 15.62
CA THR A 154 -7.25 -14.20 16.69
C THR A 154 -6.62 -15.34 17.48
N ARG A 155 -6.99 -15.44 18.77
CA ARG A 155 -6.52 -16.53 19.64
C ARG A 155 -6.89 -17.92 19.11
N LYS A 156 -7.99 -18.05 18.36
CA LYS A 156 -8.43 -19.33 17.78
C LYS A 156 -7.39 -19.94 16.83
N TYR A 157 -6.59 -19.11 16.18
CA TYR A 157 -5.58 -19.52 15.21
C TYR A 157 -4.17 -19.14 15.67
N ASP A 158 -3.95 -19.03 16.99
CA ASP A 158 -2.69 -18.61 17.60
C ASP A 158 -2.12 -17.31 17.00
N GLY A 159 -3.00 -16.42 16.58
CA GLY A 159 -2.65 -15.17 15.96
C GLY A 159 -2.12 -15.28 14.52
N MET A 160 -2.17 -16.45 13.87
CA MET A 160 -1.70 -16.66 12.48
C MET A 160 -2.70 -16.18 11.40
N ASP A 161 -3.97 -15.97 11.73
CA ASP A 161 -4.99 -15.48 10.79
C ASP A 161 -5.00 -13.95 10.61
N TRP A 162 -3.93 -13.26 11.00
CA TRP A 162 -3.76 -11.83 10.79
C TRP A 162 -3.74 -11.47 9.30
N ARG A 163 -4.12 -10.22 8.98
CA ARG A 163 -4.17 -9.69 7.61
C ARG A 163 -3.70 -8.25 7.57
N SER A 164 -2.93 -7.90 6.56
CA SER A 164 -2.52 -6.52 6.27
C SER A 164 -2.77 -6.16 4.82
N LEU A 165 -3.33 -4.97 4.60
CA LEU A 165 -3.37 -4.31 3.30
C LEU A 165 -2.48 -3.08 3.34
N ARG A 166 -1.50 -3.00 2.44
CA ARG A 166 -0.57 -1.87 2.35
C ARG A 166 -0.83 -1.08 1.06
N LEU A 167 -1.08 0.22 1.22
CA LEU A 167 -1.29 1.15 0.13
C LEU A 167 -0.07 2.06 0.01
N VAL A 168 0.60 2.04 -1.14
CA VAL A 168 1.87 2.72 -1.37
C VAL A 168 1.64 3.95 -2.26
N PHE A 169 2.11 5.10 -1.79
CA PHE A 169 1.92 6.39 -2.43
C PHE A 169 3.25 7.06 -2.75
N GLU A 170 3.37 7.56 -3.96
CA GLU A 170 4.49 8.41 -4.37
C GLU A 170 4.04 9.81 -4.74
N LYS A 171 4.89 10.77 -4.43
CA LYS A 171 4.67 12.18 -4.75
C LYS A 171 5.09 12.46 -6.19
N SER A 172 4.22 13.11 -6.95
CA SER A 172 4.50 13.65 -8.28
C SER A 172 3.93 15.07 -8.36
N GLY A 173 4.82 16.06 -8.46
CA GLY A 173 4.48 17.47 -8.26
C GLY A 173 3.95 17.73 -6.86
N LYS A 174 2.77 18.35 -6.77
CA LYS A 174 2.09 18.65 -5.49
C LYS A 174 1.16 17.52 -5.01
N ASN A 175 1.03 16.43 -5.78
CA ASN A 175 0.05 15.37 -5.53
C ASN A 175 0.72 14.05 -5.15
N TRP A 176 0.05 13.30 -4.27
CA TRP A 176 0.37 11.91 -3.98
C TRP A 176 -0.52 10.97 -4.80
N TYR A 177 0.09 9.96 -5.40
CA TYR A 177 -0.56 8.97 -6.24
C TYR A 177 -0.27 7.56 -5.75
N LEU A 178 -1.27 6.69 -5.85
CA LEU A 178 -1.16 5.27 -5.60
C LEU A 178 -0.26 4.63 -6.66
N VAL A 179 0.78 3.92 -6.19
CA VAL A 179 1.73 3.18 -7.04
C VAL A 179 1.81 1.70 -6.68
N GLY A 180 1.32 1.30 -5.50
CA GLY A 180 1.34 -0.10 -5.08
C GLY A 180 0.18 -0.44 -4.15
N ILE A 181 -0.34 -1.64 -4.32
CA ILE A 181 -1.25 -2.31 -3.39
C ILE A 181 -0.60 -3.66 -3.10
N SER A 182 -0.27 -3.92 -1.83
CA SER A 182 0.22 -5.24 -1.41
C SER A 182 -0.57 -5.80 -0.25
N HIS A 183 -0.73 -7.10 -0.26
CA HIS A 183 -1.34 -7.86 0.83
C HIS A 183 -0.26 -8.55 1.65
N ASP A 184 -0.54 -8.83 2.91
CA ASP A 184 0.35 -9.62 3.74
C ASP A 184 -0.46 -10.41 4.76
N GLN A 185 0.01 -11.61 5.05
CA GLN A 185 -0.64 -12.54 5.95
C GLN A 185 0.37 -13.60 6.39
N TRP A 186 0.00 -14.41 7.38
CA TRP A 186 0.75 -15.63 7.63
C TRP A 186 0.66 -16.55 6.41
N THR A 187 1.80 -17.11 6.04
CA THR A 187 1.97 -18.10 4.99
C THR A 187 2.80 -19.27 5.53
N ILE A 188 2.79 -20.39 4.80
CA ILE A 188 3.32 -21.70 5.23
C ILE A 188 4.45 -22.11 4.30
#